data_AF-A0A818KMN5-F1
#
_entry.id   AF-A0A818KMN5-F1
#
_cell.length_a   1.000
_cell.length_b   1.000
_cell.length_c   1.000
_cell.angle_alpha   90.00
_cell.angle_beta   90.00
_cell.angle_gamma   90.00
#
_symmetry.space_group_name_H-M   'P 1'
#
loop_
_entity.id
_entity.type
_entity.pdbx_description
1 polymer ?
#
loop_
_entity_poly.entity_id
_entity_poly.type
_entity_poly.pdbx_seq_one_letter_code
_entity_poly.pdbx_strand_id
1 'polypeptide(L)'
;MVKNGWSTYRYFGRLCLTGWVTSGVPRSEMFITPKVNPSGYDQALEEFAGILESLQTEYIDLLLIHWTGEIPSTSNEISLPCKQGQSTGTEYRIQTWRALETIFQQK
;
A
#
# COMPACT_ATOMS: atom_id res chain seq x y z
N MET A 1 -15.39 -5.65 20.02
CA MET A 1 -15.09 -6.78 19.12
C MET A 1 -13.62 -6.74 18.79
N VAL A 2 -12.88 -7.80 19.10
CA VAL A 2 -11.46 -7.94 18.70
C VAL A 2 -11.47 -8.60 17.32
N LYS A 3 -10.95 -7.90 16.30
CA LYS A 3 -10.79 -8.46 14.95
C LYS A 3 -9.44 -9.17 14.84
N ASN A 4 -9.39 -10.24 14.05
CA ASN A 4 -8.13 -10.93 13.75
C ASN A 4 -7.33 -10.10 12.73
N GLY A 5 -6.12 -9.68 13.07
CA GLY A 5 -5.29 -8.76 12.27
C GLY A 5 -4.37 -9.49 11.29
N TRP A 6 -4.44 -9.11 10.01
CA TRP A 6 -3.60 -9.67 8.95
C TRP A 6 -2.89 -8.52 8.20
N SER A 7 -1.55 -8.53 8.23
CA SER A 7 -0.72 -7.57 7.47
C SER A 7 -0.16 -8.25 6.23
N THR A 8 -0.40 -7.66 5.05
CA THR A 8 0.16 -8.14 3.77
C THR A 8 1.32 -7.24 3.33
N TYR A 9 2.33 -7.81 2.67
CA TYR A 9 3.50 -7.11 2.11
C TYR A 9 3.65 -7.46 0.63
N ARG A 10 3.86 -6.45 -0.23
CA ARG A 10 4.17 -6.62 -1.66
C ARG A 10 5.69 -6.60 -1.88
N TYR A 11 6.39 -7.58 -1.30
CA TYR A 11 7.75 -7.97 -1.67
C TYR A 11 7.86 -9.48 -1.54
N PHE A 12 7.16 -10.20 -2.42
CA PHE A 12 7.42 -11.56 -2.90
C PHE A 12 6.14 -12.02 -3.61
N GLY A 13 6.29 -12.71 -4.73
CA GLY A 13 5.18 -13.10 -5.58
C GLY A 13 4.07 -13.86 -4.84
N ARG A 14 2.81 -13.51 -5.14
CA ARG A 14 1.58 -14.32 -5.11
C ARG A 14 1.27 -15.22 -3.89
N LEU A 15 1.92 -15.08 -2.75
CA LEU A 15 1.68 -15.96 -1.60
C LEU A 15 0.71 -15.33 -0.58
N CYS A 16 -0.48 -15.94 -0.45
CA CYS A 16 -1.49 -15.78 0.62
C CYS A 16 -2.53 -14.66 0.57
N LEU A 17 -2.86 -14.04 -0.58
CA LEU A 17 -3.94 -13.02 -0.59
C LEU A 17 -5.36 -13.60 -0.45
N THR A 18 -5.59 -14.88 -0.78
CA THR A 18 -6.90 -15.55 -0.67
C THR A 18 -7.00 -16.54 0.49
N GLY A 19 -5.97 -16.65 1.34
CA GLY A 19 -5.99 -17.57 2.49
C GLY A 19 -7.13 -17.29 3.47
N TRP A 20 -7.65 -16.07 3.47
CA TRP A 20 -8.84 -15.73 4.23
C TRP A 20 -10.13 -16.31 3.63
N VAL A 21 -10.23 -16.41 2.30
CA VAL A 21 -11.39 -16.99 1.61
C VAL A 21 -11.55 -18.46 1.97
N THR A 22 -10.44 -19.19 2.07
CA THR A 22 -10.45 -20.61 2.47
C THR A 22 -10.62 -20.83 3.97
N SER A 23 -10.37 -19.81 4.80
CA SER A 23 -10.47 -19.93 6.26
C SER A 23 -11.91 -20.06 6.78
N GLY A 24 -12.91 -19.71 5.97
CA GLY A 24 -14.33 -19.70 6.36
C GLY A 24 -14.70 -18.61 7.38
N VAL A 25 -13.76 -17.77 7.80
CA VAL A 25 -14.03 -16.65 8.70
C VAL A 25 -14.66 -15.50 7.90
N PRO A 26 -15.78 -14.90 8.37
CA PRO A 26 -16.40 -13.77 7.69
C PRO A 26 -15.43 -12.60 7.49
N ARG A 27 -15.45 -11.98 6.31
CA ARG A 27 -14.59 -10.83 5.96
C ARG A 27 -14.69 -9.68 6.98
N SER A 28 -15.86 -9.47 7.59
CA SER A 28 -16.10 -8.45 8.61
C SER A 28 -15.36 -8.66 9.93
N GLU A 29 -14.98 -9.90 10.25
CA GLU A 29 -14.24 -10.27 11.45
C GLU A 29 -12.72 -10.13 11.27
N MET A 30 -12.29 -9.86 10.05
CA MET A 30 -10.89 -9.64 9.69
C MET A 30 -10.57 -8.16 9.62
N PHE A 31 -9.34 -7.83 10.01
CA PHE A 31 -8.76 -6.52 9.82
C PHE A 31 -7.58 -6.64 8.85
N ILE A 32 -7.76 -6.16 7.62
CA ILE A 32 -6.75 -6.28 6.55
C ILE A 32 -6.08 -4.92 6.34
N THR A 33 -4.75 -4.91 6.41
CA THR A 33 -3.92 -3.70 6.24
C THR A 33 -2.90 -3.85 5.12
N PRO A 34 -3.28 -3.56 3.86
CA PRO A 34 -2.33 -3.51 2.75
C PRO A 34 -1.52 -2.21 2.76
N LYS A 35 -0.48 -2.18 1.93
CA LYS A 35 0.43 -1.04 1.79
C LYS A 35 0.68 -0.75 0.31
N VAL A 36 0.75 0.54 -0.05
CA VAL A 36 1.11 1.03 -1.40
C VAL A 36 2.47 1.71 -1.39
N ASN A 37 3.15 1.73 -2.53
CA ASN A 37 4.40 2.46 -2.66
C ASN A 37 4.15 3.98 -2.79
N PRO A 38 5.15 4.83 -2.47
CA PRO A 38 5.07 6.26 -2.73
C PRO A 38 5.30 6.56 -4.22
N SER A 39 4.36 6.14 -5.07
CA SER A 39 4.48 6.10 -6.53
C SER A 39 3.78 7.27 -7.26
N GLY A 40 3.05 8.11 -6.52
CA GLY A 40 2.28 9.23 -7.08
C GLY A 40 0.79 8.93 -7.17
N TYR A 41 0.02 9.90 -7.67
CA TYR A 41 -1.44 9.87 -7.57
C TYR A 41 -2.06 8.71 -8.38
N ASP A 42 -1.86 8.69 -9.70
CA ASP A 42 -2.50 7.69 -10.58
C ASP A 42 -2.00 6.27 -10.28
N GLN A 43 -0.69 6.11 -10.03
CA GLN A 43 -0.10 4.81 -9.71
C GLN A 43 -0.62 4.28 -8.36
N ALA A 44 -0.84 5.13 -7.36
CA ALA A 44 -1.43 4.71 -6.10
C ALA A 44 -2.89 4.25 -6.23
N LEU A 45 -3.67 4.89 -7.11
CA LEU A 45 -5.04 4.44 -7.43
C LEU A 45 -5.05 3.09 -8.13
N GLU A 46 -4.14 2.88 -9.10
CA GLU A 46 -3.99 1.59 -9.79
C GLU A 46 -3.53 0.48 -8.83
N GLU A 47 -2.54 0.77 -7.98
CA GLU A 47 -2.09 -0.18 -6.95
C GLU A 47 -3.23 -0.56 -6.00
N PHE A 48 -4.05 0.40 -5.58
CA PHE A 48 -5.21 0.13 -4.73
C PHE A 48 -6.25 -0.75 -5.42
N ALA A 49 -6.59 -0.47 -6.68
CA ALA A 49 -7.51 -1.31 -7.46
C ALA A 49 -6.99 -2.75 -7.57
N GLY A 50 -5.70 -2.91 -7.88
CA GLY A 50 -5.05 -4.23 -7.95
C GLY A 50 -5.00 -4.95 -6.60
N ILE A 51 -4.91 -4.23 -5.47
CA ILE A 51 -4.99 -4.80 -4.12
C ILE A 51 -6.37 -5.40 -3.88
N LEU A 52 -7.45 -4.68 -4.19
CA LEU A 52 -8.83 -5.17 -4.02
C LEU A 52 -9.09 -6.41 -4.87
N GLU A 53 -8.68 -6.38 -6.14
CA GLU A 53 -8.79 -7.52 -7.07
C GLU A 53 -8.03 -8.73 -6.52
N SER A 54 -6.77 -8.53 -6.09
CA SER A 54 -5.92 -9.63 -5.61
C SER A 54 -6.40 -10.22 -4.28
N LEU A 55 -6.98 -9.40 -3.41
CA LEU A 55 -7.58 -9.84 -2.15
C LEU A 55 -9.00 -10.38 -2.31
N GLN A 56 -9.62 -10.23 -3.50
CA GLN A 56 -11.00 -10.61 -3.78
C GLN A 56 -12.00 -9.99 -2.79
N THR A 57 -11.84 -8.70 -2.52
CA THR A 57 -12.67 -7.96 -1.57
C THR A 57 -13.00 -6.57 -2.10
N GLU A 58 -14.12 -6.01 -1.67
CA GLU A 58 -14.57 -4.68 -2.08
C GLU A 58 -14.05 -3.58 -1.16
N TYR A 59 -13.48 -3.94 0.00
CA TYR A 59 -12.98 -2.96 0.97
C TYR A 59 -11.79 -3.49 1.77
N ILE A 60 -11.01 -2.56 2.32
CA ILE A 60 -9.90 -2.82 3.24
C ILE A 60 -10.09 -1.97 4.51
N ASP A 61 -9.48 -2.40 5.62
CA ASP A 61 -9.71 -1.73 6.90
C ASP A 61 -8.73 -0.55 7.12
N LEU A 62 -7.51 -0.62 6.56
CA LEU A 62 -6.49 0.42 6.67
C LEU A 62 -5.50 0.35 5.50
N LEU A 63 -5.30 1.44 4.76
CA LEU A 63 -4.27 1.54 3.72
C LEU A 63 -3.09 2.36 4.23
N LEU A 64 -1.86 1.84 4.08
CA LEU A 64 -0.64 2.55 4.48
C LEU A 64 0.28 2.83 3.31
N ILE A 65 1.05 3.92 3.41
CA ILE A 65 2.21 4.14 2.54
C ILE A 65 3.36 3.31 3.10
N HIS A 66 3.91 2.43 2.27
CA HIS A 66 4.84 1.38 2.67
C HIS A 66 6.18 1.91 3.20
N TRP A 67 6.76 2.91 2.54
CA TRP A 67 8.04 3.53 2.92
C TRP A 67 8.09 5.01 2.50
N THR A 68 8.98 5.78 3.12
CA THR A 68 9.14 7.22 2.88
C THR A 68 10.14 7.58 1.77
N GLY A 69 10.69 6.64 1.01
CA GLY A 69 11.59 6.96 -0.11
C GLY A 69 12.09 5.73 -0.88
N GLU A 70 12.44 5.95 -2.15
CA GLU A 70 13.12 4.96 -3.01
C GLU A 70 14.49 4.60 -2.42
N ILE A 71 14.83 3.31 -2.43
CA ILE A 71 16.22 2.85 -2.31
C ILE A 71 16.75 2.82 -3.76
N PRO A 72 17.72 3.67 -4.14
CA PRO A 72 18.28 3.63 -5.48
C PRO A 72 18.98 2.28 -5.69
N SER A 73 18.60 1.57 -6.73
CA SER A 73 19.18 0.29 -7.09
C SER A 73 20.51 0.47 -7.81
N THR A 74 21.57 0.94 -7.12
CA THR A 74 22.99 0.74 -7.50
C THR A 74 23.94 1.20 -6.39
N SER A 75 24.64 0.22 -5.79
CA SER A 75 25.97 0.28 -5.14
C SER A 75 26.45 1.57 -4.44
N ASN A 76 26.65 1.46 -3.13
CA ASN A 76 27.76 2.05 -2.35
C ASN A 76 27.89 3.58 -2.21
N GLU A 77 26.81 4.35 -2.29
CA GLU A 77 26.77 5.61 -1.55
C GLU A 77 25.40 5.75 -0.87
N ILE A 78 25.42 5.93 0.46
CA ILE A 78 24.25 6.42 1.20
C ILE A 78 24.11 7.91 0.83
N SER A 79 23.68 8.17 -0.40
CA SER A 79 23.19 9.47 -0.83
C SER A 79 21.74 9.55 -0.38
N LEU A 80 21.52 10.04 0.84
CA LEU A 80 20.19 10.42 1.31
C LEU A 80 19.65 11.48 0.33
N PRO A 81 18.57 11.23 -0.42
CA PRO A 81 18.06 12.12 -1.46
C PRO A 81 17.43 13.42 -0.91
N CYS A 82 17.60 13.71 0.39
CA CYS A 82 17.10 14.93 1.02
C CYS A 82 18.08 16.11 0.92
N LYS A 83 19.25 15.96 0.29
CA LYS A 83 20.16 17.07 0.02
C LYS A 83 20.58 17.14 -1.44
N GLN A 84 19.71 17.73 -2.27
CA GLN A 84 20.05 18.76 -3.28
C GLN A 84 18.85 18.94 -4.24
N GLY A 85 18.10 20.03 -4.06
CA GLY A 85 17.16 20.57 -5.04
C GLY A 85 15.89 19.72 -5.32
N GLN A 86 14.82 19.98 -4.56
CA GLN A 86 13.43 19.59 -4.88
C GLN A 86 13.16 18.11 -5.22
N SER A 87 13.42 17.25 -4.24
CA SER A 87 12.48 16.26 -3.69
C SER A 87 11.41 15.64 -4.60
N THR A 88 11.80 15.01 -5.71
CA THR A 88 10.90 14.14 -6.51
C THR A 88 10.17 13.14 -5.61
N GLY A 89 10.88 12.52 -4.66
CA GLY A 89 10.29 11.62 -3.69
C GLY A 89 9.26 12.27 -2.74
N THR A 90 9.42 13.54 -2.36
CA THR A 90 8.41 14.25 -1.53
C THR A 90 7.15 14.52 -2.33
N GLU A 91 7.29 14.95 -3.58
CA GLU A 91 6.16 15.19 -4.46
C GLU A 91 5.36 13.90 -4.67
N TYR A 92 6.03 12.78 -5.01
CA TYR A 92 5.36 11.49 -5.14
C TYR A 92 4.62 11.07 -3.86
N ARG A 93 5.18 11.32 -2.67
CA ARG A 93 4.48 11.05 -1.40
C ARG A 93 3.25 11.92 -1.19
N ILE A 94 3.35 13.21 -1.48
CA ILE A 94 2.21 14.15 -1.38
C ILE A 94 1.10 13.72 -2.35
N GLN A 95 1.47 13.38 -3.58
CA GLN A 95 0.53 12.92 -4.60
C GLN A 95 -0.09 11.56 -4.22
N THR A 96 0.71 10.63 -3.69
CA THR A 96 0.21 9.36 -3.14
C THR A 96 -0.79 9.62 -2.01
N TRP A 97 -0.48 10.54 -1.09
CA TRP A 97 -1.38 10.90 0.00
C TRP A 97 -2.73 11.47 -0.50
N ARG A 98 -2.71 12.34 -1.51
CA ARG A 98 -3.94 12.85 -2.16
C ARG A 98 -4.77 11.73 -2.79
N ALA A 99 -4.12 10.72 -3.36
CA ALA A 99 -4.80 9.53 -3.88
C ALA A 99 -5.49 8.75 -2.74
N LEU A 100 -4.80 8.57 -1.61
CA LEU A 100 -5.36 7.93 -0.41
C LEU A 100 -6.57 8.70 0.14
N GLU A 101 -6.52 10.04 0.17
CA GLU A 101 -7.66 10.87 0.55
C GLU A 101 -8.85 10.66 -0.39
N THR A 102 -8.59 10.55 -1.69
CA THR A 102 -9.61 10.28 -2.70
C THR A 102 -10.24 8.91 -2.50
N ILE A 103 -9.43 7.86 -2.30
CA ILE A 103 -9.90 6.50 -1.99
C ILE A 103 -10.77 6.51 -0.72
N PHE A 104 -10.35 7.20 0.33
CA PHE A 104 -11.10 7.27 1.58
C PHE A 104 -12.48 7.93 1.43
N GLN A 105 -12.63 8.85 0.47
CA GLN A 105 -13.90 9.52 0.20
C GLN A 105 -14.88 8.67 -0.64
N GLN A 106 -14.40 7.62 -1.33
CA GLN A 106 -15.19 6.74 -2.22
C GLN A 106 -16.06 5.71 -1.47
N LYS A 107 -16.74 6.12 -0.39
CA LYS A 107 -17.52 5.24 0.51
C LYS A 107 -18.31 4.12 -0.15
#